data_AF-B3S909-F1
#
_entry.id   AF-B3S909-F1
#
_cell.length_a   1.000
_cell.length_b   1.000
_cell.length_c   1.000
_cell.angle_alpha   90.00
_cell.angle_beta   90.00
_cell.angle_gamma   90.00
#
_symmetry.space_group_name_H-M   'P 1'
#
loop_
_entity.id
_entity.type
_entity.pdbx_description
1 polymer ?
#
loop_
_entity_poly.entity_id
_entity_poly.type
_entity_poly.pdbx_seq_one_letter_code
_entity_poly.pdbx_strand_id
1 'polypeptide(L)'
;MSSGSMTQEHREILRASRMLLAQKCRDQISPICEYLLEAEILTFCHKQVIESKSTAFEKVRTLLNILPERGDRAFDEFCNALTYCEITVENFNSGLGSILQESEISRKEETAMQNAMNPNQDEGRRRETFMYIADRIKSKKLKEFGRKLKLQPNDVDDIADTSDGRIDKCIHLLEAWNTTFTAEATFDVLLSVLKSCKETLIDDELK
;
A
#
# COMPACT_ATOMS: atom_id res chain seq x y z
N MET A 1 -16.37 -26.79 7.59
CA MET A 1 -16.54 -26.46 6.16
C MET A 1 -15.22 -25.87 5.69
N SER A 2 -14.64 -26.39 4.60
CA SER A 2 -13.25 -26.14 4.19
C SER A 2 -12.95 -24.65 4.05
N SER A 3 -12.25 -24.07 5.02
CA SER A 3 -11.55 -22.79 4.87
C SER A 3 -10.27 -23.06 4.09
N GLY A 4 -10.40 -23.18 2.76
CA GLY A 4 -9.25 -23.00 1.88
C GLY A 4 -8.70 -21.60 2.11
N SER A 5 -7.39 -21.46 2.23
CA SER A 5 -6.75 -20.15 2.24
C SER A 5 -7.06 -19.43 0.93
N MET A 6 -7.17 -18.10 0.98
CA MET A 6 -7.36 -17.27 -0.21
C MET A 6 -6.28 -17.61 -1.26
N THR A 7 -6.57 -17.51 -2.54
CA THR A 7 -5.58 -17.72 -3.61
C THR A 7 -4.43 -16.73 -3.49
N GLN A 8 -3.26 -17.11 -4.03
CA GLN A 8 -2.10 -16.23 -4.07
C GLN A 8 -2.40 -14.94 -4.85
N GLU A 9 -3.20 -15.05 -5.91
CA GLU A 9 -3.62 -13.92 -6.74
C GLU A 9 -4.42 -12.89 -5.94
N HIS A 10 -5.53 -13.30 -5.29
CA HIS A 10 -6.33 -12.39 -4.47
C HIS A 10 -5.52 -11.76 -3.32
N ARG A 11 -4.60 -12.52 -2.71
CA ARG A 11 -3.68 -11.97 -1.70
C ARG A 11 -2.81 -10.85 -2.26
N GLU A 12 -2.22 -11.05 -3.43
CA GLU A 12 -1.37 -10.03 -4.03
C GLU A 12 -2.18 -8.81 -4.47
N ILE A 13 -3.43 -8.98 -4.93
CA ILE A 13 -4.31 -7.84 -5.23
C ILE A 13 -4.58 -7.01 -3.97
N LEU A 14 -4.94 -7.65 -2.85
CA LEU A 14 -5.14 -6.96 -1.56
C LEU A 14 -3.85 -6.29 -1.07
N ARG A 15 -2.69 -6.92 -1.30
CA ARG A 15 -1.38 -6.40 -0.89
C ARG A 15 -0.93 -5.22 -1.73
N ALA A 16 -1.08 -5.29 -3.05
CA ALA A 16 -0.72 -4.23 -3.99
C ALA A 16 -1.64 -3.01 -3.84
N SER A 17 -2.93 -3.26 -3.57
CA SER A 17 -3.93 -2.20 -3.39
C SER A 17 -4.06 -1.71 -1.94
N ARG A 18 -3.22 -2.20 -1.03
CA ARG A 18 -3.40 -2.04 0.42
C ARG A 18 -3.53 -0.59 0.86
N MET A 19 -2.67 0.28 0.36
CA MET A 19 -2.66 1.70 0.71
C MET A 19 -3.85 2.46 0.12
N LEU A 20 -4.17 2.18 -1.14
CA LEU A 20 -5.35 2.73 -1.80
C LEU A 20 -6.62 2.36 -1.04
N LEU A 21 -6.77 1.08 -0.67
CA LEU A 21 -7.90 0.59 0.11
C LEU A 21 -7.93 1.23 1.51
N ALA A 22 -6.79 1.35 2.19
CA ALA A 22 -6.72 1.99 3.51
C ALA A 22 -7.13 3.47 3.49
N GLN A 23 -6.83 4.18 2.41
CA GLN A 23 -7.25 5.56 2.21
C GLN A 23 -8.73 5.66 1.85
N LYS A 24 -9.20 4.87 0.88
CA LYS A 24 -10.57 4.91 0.36
C LYS A 24 -11.62 4.38 1.34
N CYS A 25 -11.28 3.38 2.13
CA CYS A 25 -12.20 2.74 3.08
C CYS A 25 -12.19 3.42 4.46
N ARG A 26 -11.38 4.46 4.65
CA ARG A 26 -11.16 5.09 5.97
C ARG A 26 -12.47 5.45 6.67
N ASP A 27 -13.36 6.13 5.96
CA ASP A 27 -14.60 6.66 6.53
C ASP A 27 -15.73 5.62 6.54
N GLN A 28 -15.57 4.53 5.78
CA GLN A 28 -16.59 3.49 5.56
C GLN A 28 -16.22 2.16 6.23
N ILE A 29 -15.18 2.12 7.07
CA ILE A 29 -14.70 0.87 7.67
C ILE A 29 -15.76 0.18 8.53
N SER A 30 -16.60 0.94 9.24
CA SER A 30 -17.66 0.37 10.10
C SER A 30 -18.77 -0.28 9.25
N PRO A 31 -19.36 0.40 8.24
CA PRO A 31 -20.29 -0.23 7.30
C PRO A 31 -19.73 -1.47 6.59
N ILE A 32 -18.46 -1.42 6.15
CA ILE A 32 -17.81 -2.57 5.51
C ILE A 32 -17.72 -3.76 6.47
N CYS A 33 -17.33 -3.51 7.73
CA CYS A 33 -17.24 -4.56 8.74
C CYS A 33 -18.61 -5.16 9.09
N GLU A 34 -19.68 -4.35 9.05
CA GLU A 34 -21.05 -4.83 9.26
C GLU A 34 -21.51 -5.73 8.13
N TYR A 35 -21.31 -5.30 6.89
CA TYR A 35 -21.61 -6.12 5.71
C TYR A 35 -20.88 -7.48 5.77
N LEU A 36 -19.57 -7.47 6.05
CA LEU A 36 -18.78 -8.69 6.10
C LEU A 36 -19.11 -9.58 7.30
N LEU A 37 -19.64 -9.02 8.39
CA LEU A 37 -20.15 -9.78 9.51
C LEU A 37 -21.46 -10.48 9.14
N GLU A 38 -22.37 -9.79 8.46
CA GLU A 38 -23.62 -10.36 7.92
C GLU A 38 -23.37 -11.45 6.88
N ALA A 39 -22.33 -11.30 6.05
CA ALA A 39 -21.91 -12.31 5.07
C ALA A 39 -21.17 -13.51 5.70
N GLU A 40 -21.01 -13.54 7.03
CA GLU A 40 -20.26 -14.55 7.82
C GLU A 40 -18.75 -14.64 7.47
N ILE A 41 -18.22 -13.62 6.79
CA ILE A 41 -16.79 -13.51 6.50
C ILE A 41 -16.03 -13.10 7.76
N LEU A 42 -16.53 -12.10 8.48
CA LEU A 42 -16.00 -11.72 9.78
C LEU A 42 -16.77 -12.42 10.90
N THR A 43 -16.08 -12.63 12.03
CA THR A 43 -16.73 -12.99 13.28
C THR A 43 -16.88 -11.75 14.15
N PHE A 44 -17.71 -11.80 15.18
CA PHE A 44 -17.81 -10.72 16.15
C PHE A 44 -16.46 -10.39 16.80
N CYS A 45 -15.64 -11.41 17.09
CA CYS A 45 -14.28 -11.23 17.60
C CYS A 45 -13.39 -10.45 16.62
N HIS A 46 -13.49 -10.73 15.31
CA HIS A 46 -12.74 -9.97 14.29
C HIS A 46 -13.17 -8.51 14.25
N LYS A 47 -14.48 -8.23 14.29
CA LYS A 47 -15.00 -6.86 14.34
C LYS A 47 -14.46 -6.12 15.55
N GLN A 48 -14.46 -6.73 16.74
CA GLN A 48 -13.88 -6.13 17.95
C GLN A 48 -12.38 -5.84 17.82
N VAL A 49 -11.60 -6.78 17.25
CA VAL A 49 -10.16 -6.58 17.01
C VAL A 49 -9.92 -5.42 16.05
N ILE A 50 -10.72 -5.30 15.00
CA ILE A 50 -10.65 -4.16 14.06
C ILE A 50 -11.01 -2.87 14.80
N GLU A 51 -12.15 -2.82 15.49
CA GLU A 51 -12.64 -1.62 16.18
C GLU A 51 -11.72 -1.15 17.31
N SER A 52 -10.95 -2.06 17.91
CA SER A 52 -9.95 -1.75 18.95
C SER A 52 -8.78 -0.89 18.46
N LYS A 53 -8.58 -0.75 17.14
CA LYS A 53 -7.50 0.06 16.59
C LYS A 53 -7.80 1.55 16.70
N SER A 54 -6.76 2.31 16.98
CA SER A 54 -6.82 3.76 17.23
C SER A 54 -7.18 4.56 15.99
N THR A 55 -6.60 4.22 14.84
CA THR A 55 -6.81 4.99 13.60
C THR A 55 -7.63 4.21 12.59
N ALA A 56 -8.43 4.91 11.79
CA ALA A 56 -9.20 4.28 10.72
C ALA A 56 -8.29 3.55 9.70
N PHE A 57 -7.08 4.07 9.48
CA PHE A 57 -6.05 3.39 8.70
C PHE A 57 -5.67 2.03 9.30
N GLU A 58 -5.39 1.96 10.60
CA GLU A 58 -5.09 0.70 11.29
C GLU A 58 -6.28 -0.26 11.29
N LYS A 59 -7.51 0.25 11.36
CA LYS A 59 -8.74 -0.55 11.24
C LYS A 59 -8.82 -1.24 9.88
N VAL A 60 -8.73 -0.48 8.78
CA VAL A 60 -8.76 -1.03 7.42
C VAL A 60 -7.60 -2.01 7.22
N ARG A 61 -6.40 -1.67 7.69
CA ARG A 61 -5.24 -2.55 7.57
C ARG A 61 -5.44 -3.88 8.31
N THR A 62 -6.05 -3.83 9.50
CA THR A 62 -6.37 -5.02 10.29
C THR A 62 -7.39 -5.89 9.56
N LEU A 63 -8.41 -5.28 8.94
CA LEU A 63 -9.36 -5.99 8.08
C LEU A 63 -8.63 -6.69 6.92
N LEU A 64 -7.76 -5.99 6.19
CA LEU A 64 -7.01 -6.56 5.05
C LEU A 64 -6.06 -7.69 5.45
N ASN A 65 -5.61 -7.75 6.72
CA ASN A 65 -4.83 -8.88 7.24
C ASN A 65 -5.69 -10.10 7.58
N ILE A 66 -6.96 -9.89 7.95
CA ILE A 66 -7.87 -10.97 8.33
C ILE A 66 -8.43 -11.67 7.09
N LEU A 67 -8.78 -10.92 6.04
CA LEU A 67 -9.43 -11.47 4.84
C LEU A 67 -8.71 -12.69 4.23
N PRO A 68 -7.37 -12.71 4.05
CA PRO A 68 -6.66 -13.87 3.48
C PRO A 68 -6.89 -15.20 4.21
N GLU A 69 -7.11 -15.15 5.52
CA GLU A 69 -7.34 -16.33 6.37
C GLU A 69 -8.77 -16.88 6.25
N ARG A 70 -9.67 -16.12 5.61
CA ARG A 70 -11.11 -16.42 5.48
C ARG A 70 -11.47 -17.07 4.14
N GLY A 71 -10.48 -17.23 3.25
CA GLY A 71 -10.62 -17.90 1.95
C GLY A 71 -11.07 -16.98 0.83
N ASP A 72 -11.15 -17.51 -0.39
CA ASP A 72 -11.46 -16.70 -1.59
C ASP A 72 -12.80 -15.99 -1.53
N ARG A 73 -13.81 -16.63 -0.92
CA ARG A 73 -15.12 -15.99 -0.72
C ARG A 73 -15.00 -14.65 0.04
N ALA A 74 -14.00 -14.51 0.91
CA ALA A 74 -13.77 -13.26 1.62
C ALA A 74 -13.29 -12.12 0.71
N PHE A 75 -12.57 -12.44 -0.37
CA PHE A 75 -12.20 -11.47 -1.38
C PHE A 75 -13.44 -10.98 -2.12
N ASP A 76 -14.26 -11.89 -2.64
CA ASP A 76 -15.47 -11.56 -3.40
C ASP A 76 -16.46 -10.73 -2.56
N GLU A 77 -16.71 -11.13 -1.32
CA GLU A 77 -17.61 -10.39 -0.42
C GLU A 77 -17.03 -9.04 -0.01
N PHE A 78 -15.70 -8.91 0.07
CA PHE A 78 -15.07 -7.61 0.27
C PHE A 78 -15.26 -6.70 -0.95
N CYS A 79 -15.10 -7.20 -2.16
CA CYS A 79 -15.43 -6.46 -3.39
C CYS A 79 -16.90 -6.00 -3.40
N ASN A 80 -17.82 -6.88 -3.00
CA ASN A 80 -19.24 -6.55 -2.87
C ASN A 80 -19.47 -5.47 -1.81
N ALA A 81 -18.80 -5.55 -0.66
CA ALA A 81 -18.88 -4.54 0.40
C ALA A 81 -18.38 -3.17 -0.06
N LEU A 82 -17.28 -3.12 -0.83
CA LEU A 82 -16.78 -1.88 -1.44
C LEU A 82 -17.81 -1.26 -2.39
N THR A 83 -18.42 -2.09 -3.23
CA THR A 83 -19.47 -1.66 -4.18
C THR A 83 -20.71 -1.15 -3.44
N TYR A 84 -21.14 -1.86 -2.39
CA TYR A 84 -22.27 -1.48 -1.54
C TYR A 84 -22.03 -0.15 -0.82
N CYS A 85 -20.80 0.11 -0.38
CA CYS A 85 -20.41 1.36 0.28
C CYS A 85 -20.10 2.50 -0.70
N GLU A 86 -20.38 2.33 -1.99
CA GLU A 86 -20.11 3.27 -3.08
C GLU A 86 -18.62 3.65 -3.21
N ILE A 87 -17.72 2.74 -2.82
CA ILE A 87 -16.27 2.95 -2.90
C ILE A 87 -15.78 2.53 -4.27
N THR A 88 -15.49 3.50 -5.13
CA THR A 88 -14.83 3.26 -6.41
C THR A 88 -13.33 3.10 -6.21
N VAL A 89 -12.84 1.89 -6.51
CA VAL A 89 -11.41 1.59 -6.52
C VAL A 89 -11.01 1.35 -7.97
N GLU A 90 -10.70 2.43 -8.69
CA GLU A 90 -10.13 2.33 -10.02
C GLU A 90 -8.89 1.44 -9.96
N ASN A 91 -8.80 0.47 -10.87
CA ASN A 91 -7.73 -0.53 -10.96
C ASN A 91 -7.75 -1.72 -9.99
N PHE A 92 -8.72 -1.85 -9.09
CA PHE A 92 -8.79 -3.01 -8.17
C PHE A 92 -9.10 -4.33 -8.90
N ASN A 93 -9.90 -4.28 -9.97
CA ASN A 93 -10.31 -5.46 -10.74
C ASN A 93 -9.46 -5.69 -12.01
N SER A 94 -8.67 -4.72 -12.47
CA SER A 94 -7.89 -4.82 -13.72
C SER A 94 -6.46 -5.34 -13.51
N GLY A 95 -6.00 -5.54 -12.27
CA GLY A 95 -4.69 -6.13 -11.95
C GLY A 95 -4.53 -7.61 -12.28
N LEU A 96 -5.62 -8.33 -12.58
CA LEU A 96 -5.61 -9.74 -13.00
C LEU A 96 -4.79 -10.00 -14.29
N GLY A 97 -4.64 -9.00 -15.16
CA GLY A 97 -3.93 -9.17 -16.43
C GLY A 97 -2.39 -9.19 -16.33
N SER A 98 -1.81 -8.64 -15.26
CA SER A 98 -0.38 -8.35 -15.18
C SER A 98 0.43 -9.36 -14.35
N ILE A 99 -0.23 -10.16 -13.50
CA ILE A 99 0.42 -11.09 -12.56
C ILE A 99 0.99 -12.33 -13.26
N LEU A 100 0.56 -12.63 -14.49
CA LEU A 100 0.95 -13.83 -15.23
C LEU A 100 2.35 -13.78 -15.88
N GLN A 101 3.12 -12.68 -15.78
CA GLN A 101 4.34 -12.51 -16.58
C GLN A 101 5.66 -12.37 -15.79
N GLU A 102 5.67 -12.53 -14.47
CA GLU A 102 6.92 -12.40 -13.66
C GLU A 102 7.59 -13.73 -13.29
N SER A 103 7.28 -14.82 -14.00
CA SER A 103 8.20 -15.95 -14.08
C SER A 103 9.10 -15.76 -15.31
N GLU A 104 10.40 -15.60 -15.06
CA GLU A 104 11.49 -15.46 -16.04
C GLU A 104 11.83 -14.00 -16.42
N ILE A 105 12.88 -13.44 -15.81
CA ILE A 105 14.20 -13.28 -16.47
C ILE A 105 15.22 -12.75 -15.45
N SER A 106 16.16 -13.63 -15.18
CA SER A 106 17.45 -13.37 -14.56
C SER A 106 18.34 -12.53 -15.49
N ARG A 107 19.16 -11.66 -14.87
CA ARG A 107 20.48 -11.14 -15.31
C ARG A 107 20.56 -9.81 -16.09
N LYS A 108 21.40 -8.94 -15.51
CA LYS A 108 22.21 -7.82 -16.05
C LYS A 108 21.53 -6.44 -16.08
N GLU A 109 21.82 -5.58 -15.11
CA GLU A 109 23.01 -4.72 -14.92
C GLU A 109 22.86 -3.36 -15.61
N GLU A 110 22.71 -2.33 -14.76
CA GLU A 110 23.51 -1.09 -14.78
C GLU A 110 23.55 -0.23 -16.04
N THR A 111 22.43 0.03 -16.75
CA THR A 111 22.35 1.23 -17.61
C THR A 111 20.91 1.65 -17.97
N ALA A 112 20.03 1.90 -16.99
CA ALA A 112 18.64 2.27 -17.31
C ALA A 112 17.90 3.13 -16.27
N MET A 113 18.60 3.89 -15.41
CA MET A 113 17.92 4.67 -14.35
C MET A 113 17.13 5.90 -14.86
N GLN A 114 17.24 6.30 -16.13
CA GLN A 114 16.49 7.46 -16.64
C GLN A 114 15.10 7.16 -17.20
N ASN A 115 14.77 5.91 -17.52
CA ASN A 115 13.52 5.58 -18.24
C ASN A 115 12.50 4.74 -17.43
N ALA A 116 12.73 4.58 -16.12
CA ALA A 116 12.06 3.56 -15.29
C ALA A 116 10.72 3.99 -14.63
N MET A 117 10.09 5.08 -15.06
CA MET A 117 8.78 5.48 -14.52
C MET A 117 7.76 5.80 -15.62
N ASN A 118 7.66 4.87 -16.57
CA ASN A 118 6.43 4.76 -17.35
C ASN A 118 5.40 4.01 -16.47
N PRO A 119 4.18 4.51 -16.23
CA PRO A 119 3.22 3.95 -15.26
C PRO A 119 2.81 2.47 -15.46
N ASN A 120 3.26 1.83 -16.55
CA ASN A 120 2.78 0.54 -17.00
C ASN A 120 3.82 -0.59 -17.01
N GLN A 121 5.06 -0.39 -16.52
CA GLN A 121 6.00 -1.51 -16.39
C GLN A 121 6.73 -1.50 -15.05
N ASP A 122 6.56 -2.62 -14.33
CA ASP A 122 7.39 -3.14 -13.24
C ASP A 122 7.07 -2.63 -11.82
N GLU A 123 6.01 -3.20 -11.21
CA GLU A 123 5.73 -3.03 -9.77
C GLU A 123 6.89 -3.54 -8.90
N GLY A 124 7.61 -4.58 -9.35
CA GLY A 124 8.78 -5.13 -8.71
C GLY A 124 9.89 -4.09 -8.53
N ARG A 125 10.30 -3.42 -9.61
CA ARG A 125 11.31 -2.33 -9.54
C ARG A 125 10.87 -1.14 -8.70
N ARG A 126 9.59 -0.78 -8.73
CA ARG A 126 9.07 0.29 -7.86
C ARG A 126 9.24 -0.06 -6.39
N ARG A 127 8.92 -1.31 -6.03
CA ARG A 127 9.07 -1.81 -4.67
C ARG A 127 10.53 -1.83 -4.22
N GLU A 128 11.45 -2.26 -5.09
CA GLU A 128 12.89 -2.22 -4.81
C GLU A 128 13.39 -0.79 -4.59
N THR A 129 12.92 0.16 -5.41
CA THR A 129 13.26 1.58 -5.28
C THR A 129 12.75 2.14 -3.95
N PHE A 130 11.51 1.80 -3.56
CA PHE A 130 10.95 2.23 -2.28
C PHE A 130 11.68 1.62 -1.10
N MET A 131 12.06 0.34 -1.18
CA MET A 131 12.89 -0.32 -0.17
C MET A 131 14.25 0.37 -0.01
N TYR A 132 14.92 0.66 -1.12
CA TYR A 132 16.21 1.37 -1.11
C TYR A 132 16.11 2.74 -0.45
N ILE A 133 15.04 3.49 -0.74
CA ILE A 133 14.79 4.79 -0.10
C ILE A 133 14.46 4.62 1.39
N ALA A 134 13.58 3.67 1.73
CA ALA A 134 13.14 3.42 3.09
C ALA A 134 14.26 3.02 4.04
N ASP A 135 15.27 2.30 3.55
CA ASP A 135 16.44 1.94 4.34
C ASP A 135 17.26 3.18 4.74
N ARG A 136 17.25 4.22 3.89
CA ARG A 136 18.11 5.41 4.02
C ARG A 136 17.46 6.56 4.79
N ILE A 137 16.13 6.68 4.81
CA ILE A 137 15.45 7.76 5.55
C ILE A 137 15.49 7.49 7.05
N LYS A 138 15.98 8.45 7.84
CA LYS A 138 15.97 8.33 9.31
C LYS A 138 14.54 8.51 9.84
N SER A 139 14.17 7.72 10.85
CA SER A 139 12.83 7.76 11.46
C SER A 139 12.40 9.17 11.90
N LYS A 140 13.34 9.99 12.41
CA LYS A 140 13.06 11.37 12.85
C LYS A 140 12.66 12.32 11.71
N LYS A 141 12.97 11.96 10.46
CA LYS A 141 12.69 12.74 9.25
C LYS A 141 11.47 12.24 8.49
N LEU A 142 10.84 11.17 8.94
CA LEU A 142 9.76 10.51 8.21
C LEU A 142 8.52 11.40 8.03
N LYS A 143 8.12 12.11 9.10
CA LYS A 143 7.01 13.10 9.03
C LYS A 143 7.35 14.28 8.12
N GLU A 144 8.58 14.77 8.19
CA GLU A 144 9.06 15.85 7.32
C GLU A 144 9.06 15.41 5.85
N PHE A 145 9.52 14.18 5.60
CA PHE A 145 9.55 13.56 4.29
C PHE A 145 8.14 13.44 3.69
N GLY A 146 7.19 12.85 4.42
CA GLY A 146 5.80 12.74 3.97
C GLY A 146 5.16 14.11 3.65
N ARG A 147 5.41 15.12 4.49
CA ARG A 147 4.91 16.49 4.25
C ARG A 147 5.54 17.14 3.01
N LYS A 148 6.83 16.91 2.75
CA LYS A 148 7.51 17.41 1.53
C LYS A 148 7.09 16.67 0.27
N LEU A 149 6.61 15.43 0.38
CA LEU A 149 5.89 14.72 -0.68
C LEU A 149 4.48 15.28 -0.93
N LYS A 150 4.08 16.36 -0.24
CA LYS A 150 2.77 17.01 -0.34
C LYS A 150 1.60 16.08 0.00
N LEU A 151 1.86 15.03 0.77
CA LEU A 151 0.80 14.21 1.36
C LEU A 151 0.00 15.01 2.40
N GLN A 152 -1.25 14.60 2.61
CA GLN A 152 -2.10 15.23 3.62
C GLN A 152 -1.47 15.07 5.02
N PRO A 153 -1.40 16.14 5.84
CA PRO A 153 -0.77 16.08 7.15
C PRO A 153 -1.32 14.97 8.05
N ASN A 154 -2.63 14.76 8.02
CA ASN A 154 -3.29 13.71 8.81
C ASN A 154 -2.85 12.31 8.35
N ASP A 155 -2.73 12.07 7.04
CA ASP A 155 -2.28 10.78 6.50
C ASP A 155 -0.83 10.52 6.88
N VAL A 156 0.02 11.56 6.84
CA VAL A 156 1.42 11.46 7.24
C VAL A 156 1.54 11.15 8.73
N ASP A 157 0.77 11.82 9.58
CA ASP A 157 0.80 11.60 11.02
C ASP A 157 0.25 10.21 11.37
N ASP A 158 -0.88 9.80 10.78
CA ASP A 158 -1.47 8.45 10.95
C ASP A 158 -0.47 7.34 10.59
N ILE A 159 0.25 7.47 9.47
CA ILE A 159 1.23 6.47 9.02
C ILE A 159 2.50 6.52 9.88
N ALA A 160 2.99 7.70 10.24
CA ALA A 160 4.23 7.83 11.00
C ALA A 160 4.07 7.38 12.47
N ASP A 161 2.87 7.51 13.02
CA ASP A 161 2.56 7.20 14.43
C ASP A 161 2.09 5.74 14.64
N THR A 162 2.02 4.91 13.59
CA THR A 162 1.71 3.48 13.74
C THR A 162 2.75 2.74 14.58
N SER A 163 2.43 1.54 15.06
CA SER A 163 3.40 0.67 15.75
C SER A 163 4.41 0.00 14.82
N ASP A 164 4.41 0.31 13.51
CA ASP A 164 5.20 -0.41 12.52
C ASP A 164 6.70 -0.10 12.56
N GLY A 165 7.49 -0.95 11.91
CA GLY A 165 8.90 -0.69 11.69
C GLY A 165 9.11 0.57 10.86
N ARG A 166 10.25 1.25 11.06
CA ARG A 166 10.62 2.46 10.30
C ARG A 166 10.50 2.27 8.79
N ILE A 167 10.97 1.13 8.29
CA ILE A 167 10.98 0.81 6.86
C ILE A 167 9.55 0.71 6.35
N ASP A 168 8.68 -0.03 7.04
CA ASP A 168 7.28 -0.19 6.67
C ASP A 168 6.55 1.15 6.63
N LYS A 169 6.76 2.01 7.63
CA LYS A 169 6.17 3.36 7.66
C LYS A 169 6.63 4.20 6.46
N CYS A 170 7.88 4.08 6.05
CA CYS A 170 8.40 4.79 4.88
C CYS A 170 7.82 4.24 3.57
N ILE A 171 7.71 2.92 3.44
CA ILE A 171 7.07 2.30 2.29
C ILE A 171 5.62 2.76 2.19
N HIS A 172 4.87 2.77 3.30
CA HIS A 172 3.50 3.27 3.31
C HIS A 172 3.40 4.73 2.85
N LEU A 173 4.33 5.62 3.25
CA LEU A 173 4.34 7.01 2.75
C LEU A 173 4.63 7.09 1.24
N LEU A 174 5.59 6.30 0.75
CA LEU A 174 5.94 6.27 -0.67
C LEU A 174 4.81 5.71 -1.54
N GLU A 175 4.15 4.66 -1.07
CA GLU A 175 2.96 4.09 -1.70
C GLU A 175 1.79 5.09 -1.69
N ALA A 176 1.52 5.75 -0.56
CA ALA A 176 0.48 6.79 -0.48
C ALA A 176 0.76 7.95 -1.45
N TRP A 177 2.01 8.37 -1.57
CA TRP A 177 2.42 9.43 -2.49
C TRP A 177 2.23 8.99 -3.95
N ASN A 178 2.68 7.80 -4.30
CA ASN A 178 2.53 7.26 -5.65
C ASN A 178 1.06 7.07 -6.04
N THR A 179 0.21 6.63 -5.11
CA THR A 179 -1.24 6.54 -5.31
C THR A 179 -1.90 7.91 -5.45
N THR A 180 -1.45 8.92 -4.72
CA THR A 180 -2.03 10.27 -4.76
C THR A 180 -1.63 11.03 -6.02
N PHE A 181 -0.40 10.83 -6.50
CA PHE A 181 0.20 11.60 -7.60
C PHE A 181 0.55 10.71 -8.80
N THR A 182 -0.27 9.73 -9.17
CA THR A 182 0.04 8.68 -10.18
C THR A 182 0.71 9.16 -11.49
N ALA A 183 0.44 10.38 -11.95
CA ALA A 183 1.06 10.97 -13.14
C ALA A 183 2.31 11.85 -12.86
N GLU A 184 2.42 12.42 -11.66
CA GLU A 184 3.52 13.31 -11.23
C GLU A 184 4.52 12.63 -10.28
N ALA A 185 4.19 11.41 -9.85
CA ALA A 185 5.03 10.60 -9.01
C ALA A 185 6.20 10.11 -9.84
N THR A 186 7.31 10.85 -9.84
CA THR A 186 8.55 10.50 -10.55
C THR A 186 9.73 10.38 -9.60
N PHE A 187 10.75 9.63 -10.01
CA PHE A 187 11.95 9.40 -9.21
C PHE A 187 12.70 10.71 -8.94
N ASP A 188 12.67 11.64 -9.90
CA ASP A 188 13.25 12.98 -9.73
C ASP A 188 12.59 13.75 -8.59
N VAL A 189 11.27 13.63 -8.43
CA VAL A 189 10.56 14.25 -7.31
C VAL A 189 11.02 13.62 -5.99
N LEU A 190 11.12 12.29 -5.91
CA LEU A 190 11.64 11.60 -4.71
C LEU A 190 13.06 12.04 -4.36
N LEU A 191 13.97 12.05 -5.34
CA LEU A 191 15.35 12.51 -5.15
C LEU A 191 15.41 13.96 -4.70
N SER A 192 14.63 14.85 -5.30
CA SER A 192 14.58 16.26 -4.91
C SER A 192 14.12 16.43 -3.46
N VAL A 193 13.10 15.67 -3.05
CA VAL A 193 12.56 15.69 -1.69
C VAL A 193 13.58 15.13 -0.70
N LEU A 194 14.25 14.03 -1.03
CA LEU A 194 15.30 13.43 -0.21
C LEU A 194 16.48 14.39 0.02
N LYS A 195 16.97 15.03 -1.06
CA LYS A 195 17.99 16.09 -0.96
C LYS A 195 17.52 17.23 -0.06
N SER A 196 16.27 17.65 -0.19
CA SER A 196 15.70 18.73 0.63
C SER A 196 15.50 18.35 2.11
N CYS A 197 15.42 17.06 2.43
CA CYS A 197 15.37 16.55 3.82
C CYS A 197 16.76 16.51 4.48
N LYS A 198 17.83 16.85 3.73
CA LYS A 198 19.23 16.65 4.12
C LYS A 198 19.52 15.19 4.50
N GLU A 199 18.72 14.26 4.00
CA GLU A 199 19.12 12.86 3.98
C GLU A 199 20.23 12.77 2.94
N THR A 200 21.44 12.41 3.38
CA THR A 200 22.64 12.38 2.56
C THR A 200 22.54 11.24 1.55
N LEU A 201 21.70 11.40 0.53
CA LEU A 201 21.90 10.72 -0.73
C LEU A 201 23.07 11.43 -1.40
N ILE A 202 24.24 10.86 -1.15
CA ILE A 202 25.22 10.56 -2.19
C ILE A 202 25.41 11.71 -3.19
N ASP A 203 26.38 12.57 -2.90
CA ASP A 203 26.99 13.41 -3.93
C ASP A 203 28.02 12.60 -4.77
N ASP A 204 28.35 11.36 -4.35
CA ASP A 204 29.56 10.64 -4.83
C ASP A 204 29.37 9.30 -5.58
N GLU A 205 28.19 8.65 -5.61
CA GLU A 205 27.93 7.35 -6.30
C GLU A 205 26.95 7.47 -7.49
N LEU A 206 26.59 8.68 -7.92
CA LEU A 206 25.74 8.92 -9.11
C LEU A 206 26.52 9.68 -10.21
N LYS A 207 27.82 9.39 -10.36
CA LYS A 207 28.63 9.77 -11.52
C LYS A 207 28.86 8.59 -12.45
#